data_AF-A0A8C2W6B3-F1
#
_entry.id   AF-A0A8C2W6B3-F1
#
_cell.length_a   1.000
_cell.length_b   1.000
_cell.length_c   1.000
_cell.angle_alpha   90.00
_cell.angle_beta   90.00
_cell.angle_gamma   90.00
#
_symmetry.space_group_name_H-M   'P 1'
#
loop_
_entity.id
_entity.type
_entity.pdbx_description
1 polymer ?
#
loop_
_entity_poly.entity_id
_entity_poly.type
_entity_poly.pdbx_seq_one_letter_code
_entity_poly.pdbx_strand_id
1 'polypeptide(L)'
;MEKTRAQWGNPLQFVFACISYAVGLGNVWRFPYLCQMYGGGSFLIPYFIMLIVEGMPLLYLELAVGQRMRQGSIGAWRTISPYLGGVGVASVVVSFFLATYYNIINAWGFWYLFNSFQDPLPWSVCPLNGNRTGYEEECEKASSTQYFWYRKTLNISPSIQDSGAVQWEPALCLILAWMMVYLCILRGTEKVGKVEQLANPKAWIDAATQIFFSLGLGFGTLIAFASYNEPSNNCQKHTIIVSIVNSATSIFSSVVTFSIYGFKATFNYENCLNKVILLLTNSFDLEDGFLTASNLEQVKGYLASTYPSKYSEVLPLLQNCSLEAELDTAVQGTGLAFIVYTEAIKNMEVSQLWSVLYFFMLLMLGVGSMLGNTAAVLTPLTDSEVLSSHLPKEAISGLLCLVNCAVGLLFTMEAGSYWFDIFNDYAVTLSLLLIVLVETLAVCYVYGLRRFGAELEAMTSSTLSWYWKVMWACVSPLLMVGLFLFYLSDYILSGTLQYQAWDATQGRLVTKDYPTYALAVIGLLVASSTMCIPLVALGTYITQRLQKGASFPLA
;
A
#
# COMPACT_ATOMS: atom_id res chain seq x y z
N MET A 1 -5.16 42.05 -0.81
CA MET A 1 -6.20 41.31 -0.08
C MET A 1 -5.59 39.96 0.24
N GLU A 2 -5.35 39.65 1.52
CA GLU A 2 -4.84 38.32 1.87
C GLU A 2 -5.89 37.27 1.52
N LYS A 3 -5.50 36.19 0.82
CA LYS A 3 -6.38 35.04 0.60
C LYS A 3 -6.50 34.29 1.92
N THR A 4 -7.54 34.57 2.70
CA THR A 4 -7.87 33.81 3.91
C THR A 4 -7.99 32.33 3.54
N ARG A 5 -7.04 31.52 4.03
CA ARG A 5 -7.03 30.08 3.76
C ARG A 5 -8.29 29.45 4.36
N ALA A 6 -8.91 28.53 3.61
CA ALA A 6 -10.09 27.80 4.07
C ALA A 6 -9.84 27.09 5.42
N GLN A 7 -10.91 26.78 6.13
CA GLN A 7 -10.86 26.10 7.43
C GLN A 7 -11.74 24.86 7.42
N TRP A 8 -11.41 23.87 8.25
CA TRP A 8 -12.30 22.72 8.50
C TRP A 8 -13.55 23.18 9.25
N GLY A 9 -14.74 22.77 8.79
CA GLY A 9 -16.02 23.15 9.43
C GLY A 9 -16.22 22.56 10.83
N ASN A 10 -15.47 21.52 11.20
CA ASN A 10 -15.46 20.90 12.53
C ASN A 10 -14.09 20.21 12.77
N PRO A 11 -13.44 20.36 13.94
CA PRO A 11 -12.22 19.61 14.28
C PRO A 11 -12.32 18.08 14.11
N LEU A 12 -13.52 17.49 14.27
CA LEU A 12 -13.75 16.07 13.99
C LEU A 12 -13.66 15.71 12.51
N GLN A 13 -14.00 16.61 11.58
CA GLN A 13 -13.79 16.36 10.14
C GLN A 13 -12.29 16.22 9.84
N PHE A 14 -11.45 17.10 10.40
CA PHE A 14 -10.00 16.99 10.27
C PHE A 14 -9.46 15.66 10.83
N VAL A 15 -9.90 15.26 12.03
CA VAL A 15 -9.47 13.98 12.64
C VAL A 15 -9.93 12.78 11.81
N PHE A 16 -11.18 12.76 11.34
CA PHE A 16 -11.66 11.69 10.48
C PHE A 16 -10.98 11.68 9.11
N ALA A 17 -10.66 12.83 8.51
CA ALA A 17 -9.90 12.92 7.26
C ALA A 17 -8.47 12.38 7.43
N CYS A 18 -7.81 12.65 8.56
CA CYS A 18 -6.52 12.06 8.88
C CYS A 18 -6.60 10.54 9.05
N ILE A 19 -7.60 10.02 9.77
CA ILE A 19 -7.84 8.56 9.88
C ILE A 19 -8.11 7.96 8.49
N SER A 20 -8.96 8.59 7.69
CA SER A 20 -9.35 8.14 6.35
C SER A 20 -8.22 8.16 5.31
N TYR A 21 -7.11 8.82 5.63
CA TYR A 21 -5.93 8.90 4.77
C TYR A 21 -4.79 8.01 5.29
N ALA A 22 -4.54 8.05 6.60
CA ALA A 22 -3.64 7.13 7.30
C ALA A 22 -3.96 5.67 6.96
N VAL A 23 -5.24 5.35 6.80
CA VAL A 23 -5.68 3.99 6.52
C VAL A 23 -6.01 3.79 5.05
N GLY A 24 -5.74 2.58 4.58
CA GLY A 24 -6.15 2.09 3.29
C GLY A 24 -5.85 0.60 3.10
N LEU A 25 -5.56 0.26 1.85
CA LEU A 25 -5.44 -1.13 1.38
C LEU A 25 -4.23 -1.86 1.98
N GLY A 26 -3.16 -1.12 2.32
CA GLY A 26 -2.00 -1.66 3.03
C GLY A 26 -2.35 -2.24 4.39
N ASN A 27 -3.48 -1.86 4.97
CA ASN A 27 -3.87 -2.27 6.32
C ASN A 27 -4.72 -3.56 6.29
N VAL A 28 -5.45 -3.78 5.19
CA VAL A 28 -6.16 -5.03 4.87
C VAL A 28 -5.21 -6.10 4.33
N TRP A 29 -4.22 -5.76 3.49
CA TRP A 29 -3.38 -6.76 2.82
C TRP A 29 -1.90 -6.76 3.16
N ARG A 30 -1.25 -5.60 3.21
CA ARG A 30 0.22 -5.57 3.45
C ARG A 30 0.44 -5.98 4.89
N PHE A 31 -0.48 -5.58 5.77
CA PHE A 31 -0.37 -5.89 7.17
C PHE A 31 -0.47 -7.38 7.54
N PRO A 32 -1.58 -8.10 7.27
CA PRO A 32 -1.72 -9.47 7.78
C PRO A 32 -0.67 -10.40 7.16
N TYR A 33 -0.26 -10.11 5.91
CA TYR A 33 0.87 -10.76 5.26
C TYR A 33 2.19 -10.59 6.03
N LEU A 34 2.62 -9.34 6.30
CA LEU A 34 3.83 -9.10 7.09
C LEU A 34 3.71 -9.74 8.49
N CYS A 35 2.50 -9.68 9.06
CA CYS A 35 2.14 -10.29 10.35
C CYS A 35 2.42 -11.78 10.40
N GLN A 36 2.01 -12.51 9.36
CA GLN A 36 2.30 -13.93 9.21
C GLN A 36 3.79 -14.20 8.99
N MET A 37 4.39 -13.57 7.96
CA MET A 37 5.77 -13.83 7.49
C MET A 37 6.85 -13.64 8.56
N TYR A 38 6.59 -12.82 9.58
CA TYR A 38 7.55 -12.45 10.60
C TYR A 38 7.06 -12.81 12.03
N GLY A 39 6.39 -13.96 12.16
CA GLY A 39 6.19 -14.66 13.43
C GLY A 39 4.81 -14.50 14.09
N GLY A 40 3.77 -14.12 13.34
CA GLY A 40 2.39 -14.09 13.82
C GLY A 40 2.20 -13.18 15.03
N GLY A 41 1.89 -13.73 16.21
CA GLY A 41 1.70 -12.95 17.43
C GLY A 41 2.94 -12.17 17.92
N SER A 42 4.16 -12.59 17.56
CA SER A 42 5.35 -11.77 17.83
C SER A 42 5.34 -10.47 17.02
N PHE A 43 4.56 -10.43 15.93
CA PHE A 43 4.23 -9.25 15.14
C PHE A 43 3.28 -8.26 15.84
N LEU A 44 3.34 -8.20 17.17
CA LEU A 44 2.69 -7.16 17.97
C LEU A 44 3.66 -6.37 18.86
N ILE A 45 4.90 -6.81 19.12
CA ILE A 45 5.81 -6.11 20.05
C ILE A 45 6.47 -4.85 19.42
N PRO A 46 7.51 -4.95 18.56
CA PRO A 46 8.33 -3.79 18.20
C PRO A 46 7.75 -2.69 17.30
N TYR A 47 6.58 -2.81 16.64
CA TYR A 47 5.92 -1.57 16.18
C TYR A 47 5.26 -0.82 17.30
N PHE A 48 4.77 -1.43 18.39
CA PHE A 48 4.34 -0.58 19.50
C PHE A 48 5.54 0.21 20.05
N ILE A 49 6.76 -0.29 19.84
CA ILE A 49 8.00 0.48 20.01
C ILE A 49 8.16 1.54 18.89
N MET A 50 8.17 1.20 17.60
CA MET A 50 8.36 2.19 16.50
C MET A 50 7.26 3.25 16.40
N LEU A 51 6.00 2.89 16.57
CA LEU A 51 4.86 3.80 16.66
C LEU A 51 5.07 4.85 17.76
N ILE A 52 5.59 4.43 18.92
CA ILE A 52 5.86 5.33 20.03
C ILE A 52 7.12 6.18 19.73
N VAL A 53 8.23 5.55 19.36
CA VAL A 53 9.57 6.16 19.23
C VAL A 53 9.74 7.02 17.96
N GLU A 54 8.99 6.72 16.91
CA GLU A 54 9.17 7.28 15.57
C GLU A 54 7.83 7.79 15.00
N GLY A 55 6.82 6.93 14.90
CA GLY A 55 5.53 7.27 14.26
C GLY A 55 4.80 8.46 14.89
N MET A 56 4.55 8.42 16.20
CA MET A 56 3.89 9.51 16.93
C MET A 56 4.73 10.80 16.94
N PRO A 57 6.06 10.79 17.20
CA PRO A 57 6.89 11.99 17.11
C PRO A 57 6.87 12.62 15.71
N LEU A 58 6.99 11.84 14.64
CA LEU A 58 7.04 12.38 13.28
C LEU A 58 5.66 12.89 12.83
N LEU A 59 4.58 12.15 13.13
CA LEU A 59 3.20 12.63 12.91
C LEU A 59 2.92 13.94 13.67
N TYR A 60 3.38 14.05 14.92
CA TYR A 60 3.22 15.29 15.68
C TYR A 60 4.04 16.44 15.06
N LEU A 61 5.24 16.16 14.54
CA LEU A 61 6.11 17.14 13.89
C LEU A 61 5.49 17.67 12.58
N GLU A 62 4.99 16.80 11.69
CA GLU A 62 4.32 17.23 10.45
C GLU A 62 3.03 18.01 10.71
N LEU A 63 2.17 17.52 11.62
CA LEU A 63 0.93 18.22 11.97
C LEU A 63 1.22 19.58 12.63
N ALA A 64 2.26 19.66 13.46
CA ALA A 64 2.75 20.91 14.03
C ALA A 64 3.26 21.87 12.94
N VAL A 65 4.12 21.42 12.02
CA VAL A 65 4.65 22.24 10.91
C VAL A 65 3.51 22.77 10.02
N GLY A 66 2.58 21.91 9.60
CA GLY A 66 1.45 22.32 8.76
C GLY A 66 0.56 23.37 9.43
N GLN A 67 0.16 23.14 10.70
CA GLN A 67 -0.67 24.07 11.46
C GLN A 67 0.07 25.39 11.79
N ARG A 68 1.39 25.34 11.98
CA ARG A 68 2.25 26.50 12.27
C ARG A 68 2.52 27.38 11.04
N MET A 69 2.73 26.77 9.88
CA MET A 69 3.12 27.48 8.64
C MET A 69 1.92 27.85 7.75
N ARG A 70 0.79 27.13 7.87
CA ARG A 70 -0.47 27.36 7.11
C ARG A 70 -0.29 27.45 5.59
N GLN A 71 0.65 26.66 5.05
CA GLN A 71 0.96 26.52 3.63
C GLN A 71 1.09 25.02 3.29
N GLY A 72 0.93 24.65 2.01
CA GLY A 72 1.31 23.32 1.52
C GLY A 72 2.82 23.06 1.62
N SER A 73 3.23 21.79 1.52
CA SER A 73 4.60 21.32 1.82
C SER A 73 5.73 22.18 1.20
N ILE A 74 5.66 22.50 -0.11
CA ILE A 74 6.67 23.35 -0.77
C ILE A 74 6.83 24.73 -0.11
N GLY A 75 5.73 25.35 0.33
CA GLY A 75 5.74 26.65 1.00
C GLY A 75 6.28 26.56 2.43
N ALA A 76 5.81 25.57 3.20
CA ALA A 76 6.24 25.34 4.58
C ALA A 76 7.77 25.15 4.67
N TRP A 77 8.34 24.29 3.81
CA TRP A 77 9.78 24.05 3.79
C TRP A 77 10.60 25.26 3.32
N ARG A 78 10.12 26.02 2.33
CA ARG A 78 10.75 27.30 1.91
C ARG A 78 10.73 28.37 3.01
N THR A 79 9.68 28.40 3.82
CA THR A 79 9.52 29.33 4.95
C THR A 79 10.46 28.99 6.10
N ILE A 80 10.78 27.70 6.30
CA ILE A 80 11.82 27.25 7.24
C ILE A 80 13.23 27.61 6.73
N SER A 81 13.53 27.33 5.46
CA SER A 81 14.73 27.80 4.78
C SER A 81 14.55 27.74 3.25
N PRO A 82 14.93 28.77 2.48
CA PRO A 82 14.81 28.75 1.02
C PRO A 82 15.46 27.52 0.36
N TYR A 83 16.58 27.05 0.92
CA TYR A 83 17.32 25.87 0.44
C TYR A 83 16.56 24.55 0.61
N LEU A 84 15.64 24.45 1.58
CA LEU A 84 14.87 23.24 1.87
C LEU A 84 13.62 23.10 1.00
N GLY A 85 13.33 24.05 0.12
CA GLY A 85 12.17 23.97 -0.78
C GLY A 85 12.14 22.73 -1.69
N GLY A 86 13.27 22.03 -1.87
CA GLY A 86 13.35 20.76 -2.60
C GLY A 86 12.70 19.57 -1.88
N VAL A 87 12.56 19.64 -0.56
CA VAL A 87 11.92 18.59 0.26
C VAL A 87 10.44 18.47 -0.10
N GLY A 88 9.70 19.58 -0.07
CA GLY A 88 8.29 19.57 -0.47
C GLY A 88 8.07 19.30 -1.97
N VAL A 89 9.08 19.50 -2.82
CA VAL A 89 9.01 19.06 -4.23
C VAL A 89 9.15 17.54 -4.32
N ALA A 90 10.08 16.94 -3.57
CA ALA A 90 10.21 15.49 -3.46
C ALA A 90 8.92 14.84 -2.93
N SER A 91 8.31 15.39 -1.87
CA SER A 91 7.01 14.95 -1.35
C SER A 91 5.90 14.95 -2.43
N VAL A 92 5.86 15.98 -3.28
CA VAL A 92 4.89 16.08 -4.39
C VAL A 92 5.16 15.04 -5.49
N VAL A 93 6.43 14.80 -5.86
CA VAL A 93 6.80 13.77 -6.85
C VAL A 93 6.45 12.35 -6.34
N VAL A 94 6.78 12.04 -5.08
CA VAL A 94 6.45 10.75 -4.46
C VAL A 94 4.93 10.56 -4.33
N SER A 95 4.20 11.61 -3.93
CA SER A 95 2.73 11.58 -3.84
C SER A 95 2.07 11.44 -5.21
N PHE A 96 2.67 12.00 -6.27
CA PHE A 96 2.20 11.79 -7.65
C PHE A 96 2.35 10.33 -8.07
N PHE A 97 3.54 9.71 -7.88
CA PHE A 97 3.74 8.30 -8.21
C PHE A 97 2.77 7.38 -7.44
N LEU A 98 2.61 7.61 -6.13
CA LEU A 98 1.65 6.87 -5.30
C LEU A 98 0.20 7.08 -5.79
N ALA A 99 -0.19 8.31 -6.13
CA ALA A 99 -1.49 8.61 -6.71
C ALA A 99 -1.73 7.82 -8.02
N THR A 100 -0.73 7.76 -8.90
CA THR A 100 -0.85 7.05 -10.18
C THR A 100 -1.06 5.55 -10.00
N TYR A 101 -0.20 4.86 -9.25
CA TYR A 101 -0.25 3.39 -9.18
C TYR A 101 -1.36 2.88 -8.26
N TYR A 102 -1.56 3.48 -7.09
CA TYR A 102 -2.51 2.96 -6.10
C TYR A 102 -3.97 3.08 -6.58
N ASN A 103 -4.29 3.98 -7.54
CA ASN A 103 -5.63 4.03 -8.11
C ASN A 103 -5.95 2.89 -9.10
N ILE A 104 -4.95 2.11 -9.57
CA ILE A 104 -5.24 0.85 -10.31
C ILE A 104 -5.91 -0.19 -9.41
N ILE A 105 -5.64 -0.14 -8.09
CA ILE A 105 -6.28 -1.04 -7.13
C ILE A 105 -7.78 -0.74 -7.07
N ASN A 106 -8.17 0.54 -7.11
CA ASN A 106 -9.57 0.93 -7.20
C ASN A 106 -10.19 0.46 -8.54
N ALA A 107 -9.42 0.48 -9.64
CA ALA A 107 -9.88 -0.09 -10.91
C ALA A 107 -10.16 -1.61 -10.81
N TRP A 108 -9.25 -2.39 -10.22
CA TRP A 108 -9.47 -3.80 -9.96
C TRP A 108 -10.62 -4.04 -8.96
N GLY A 109 -10.75 -3.21 -7.93
CA GLY A 109 -11.87 -3.24 -6.99
C GLY A 109 -13.22 -3.03 -7.67
N PHE A 110 -13.33 -2.10 -8.63
CA PHE A 110 -14.52 -1.93 -9.46
C PHE A 110 -14.80 -3.13 -10.34
N TRP A 111 -13.77 -3.66 -11.02
CA TRP A 111 -13.90 -4.85 -11.86
C TRP A 111 -14.48 -6.05 -11.08
N TYR A 112 -13.95 -6.33 -9.90
CA TYR A 112 -14.48 -7.40 -9.04
C TYR A 112 -15.86 -7.07 -8.45
N LEU A 113 -16.13 -5.82 -8.06
CA LEU A 113 -17.46 -5.41 -7.58
C LEU A 113 -18.53 -5.61 -8.66
N PHE A 114 -18.26 -5.22 -9.90
CA PHE A 114 -19.22 -5.41 -11.01
C PHE A 114 -19.43 -6.90 -11.34
N ASN A 115 -18.39 -7.72 -11.26
CA ASN A 115 -18.48 -9.17 -11.40
C ASN A 115 -19.15 -9.87 -10.19
N SER A 116 -19.30 -9.20 -9.04
CA SER A 116 -19.93 -9.77 -7.83
C SER A 116 -21.46 -9.84 -7.90
N PHE A 117 -22.11 -9.12 -8.82
CA PHE A 117 -23.57 -9.09 -8.98
C PHE A 117 -24.11 -10.24 -9.86
N GLN A 118 -23.42 -11.38 -9.89
CA GLN A 118 -23.73 -12.53 -10.74
C GLN A 118 -23.77 -13.83 -9.91
N ASP A 119 -24.69 -14.72 -10.26
CA ASP A 119 -24.83 -16.06 -9.67
C ASP A 119 -24.79 -17.11 -10.79
N PRO A 120 -23.82 -18.04 -10.81
CA PRO A 120 -22.68 -18.16 -9.89
C PRO A 120 -21.62 -17.05 -10.08
N LEU A 121 -20.76 -16.84 -9.08
CA LEU A 121 -19.64 -15.89 -9.17
C LEU A 121 -18.65 -16.28 -10.30
N PRO A 122 -18.13 -15.35 -11.12
CA PRO A 122 -17.29 -15.67 -12.28
C PRO A 122 -15.96 -16.40 -12.02
N TRP A 123 -15.47 -16.41 -10.78
CA TRP A 123 -14.28 -17.14 -10.33
C TRP A 123 -14.58 -18.41 -9.53
N SER A 124 -15.85 -18.83 -9.45
CA SER A 124 -16.26 -20.02 -8.67
C SER A 124 -15.74 -21.34 -9.25
N VAL A 125 -15.85 -21.51 -10.58
CA VAL A 125 -15.56 -22.73 -11.34
C VAL A 125 -14.67 -22.40 -12.54
N CYS A 126 -13.82 -23.34 -12.97
CA CYS A 126 -13.04 -23.18 -14.20
C CYS A 126 -13.92 -23.16 -15.47
N PRO A 127 -13.58 -22.36 -16.49
CA PRO A 127 -14.24 -22.42 -17.78
C PRO A 127 -13.90 -23.73 -18.51
N LEU A 128 -14.80 -24.15 -19.39
CA LEU A 128 -14.56 -25.26 -20.32
C LEU A 128 -13.66 -24.83 -21.48
N ASN A 129 -12.80 -25.75 -21.93
CA ASN A 129 -12.02 -25.65 -23.17
C ASN A 129 -12.89 -25.25 -24.36
N GLY A 130 -12.29 -24.67 -25.40
CA GLY A 130 -12.97 -24.37 -26.68
C GLY A 130 -13.72 -25.57 -27.30
N ASN A 131 -13.20 -26.79 -27.12
CA ASN A 131 -13.83 -28.05 -27.58
C ASN A 131 -14.93 -28.59 -26.63
N ARG A 132 -15.12 -27.99 -25.46
CA ARG A 132 -16.08 -28.36 -24.39
C ARG A 132 -15.96 -29.79 -23.84
N THR A 133 -14.80 -30.42 -24.01
CA THR A 133 -14.50 -31.79 -23.55
C THR A 133 -13.90 -31.87 -22.14
N GLY A 134 -13.56 -30.73 -21.52
CA GLY A 134 -12.93 -30.62 -20.20
C GLY A 134 -12.68 -29.15 -19.84
N TYR A 135 -12.03 -28.87 -18.71
CA TYR A 135 -11.70 -27.52 -18.27
C TYR A 135 -10.39 -26.99 -18.89
N GLU A 136 -10.23 -25.67 -18.92
CA GLU A 136 -8.99 -25.00 -19.36
C GLU A 136 -7.78 -25.46 -18.52
N GLU A 137 -6.72 -25.96 -19.17
CA GLU A 137 -5.55 -26.59 -18.53
C GLU A 137 -4.80 -25.61 -17.61
N GLU A 138 -4.73 -24.32 -17.97
CA GLU A 138 -4.17 -23.25 -17.13
C GLU A 138 -4.97 -23.11 -15.82
N CYS A 139 -6.28 -23.39 -15.83
CA CYS A 139 -7.16 -23.29 -14.68
C CYS A 139 -7.15 -24.55 -13.80
N GLU A 140 -7.00 -25.75 -14.39
CA GLU A 140 -6.88 -27.01 -13.65
C GLU A 140 -5.53 -27.14 -12.92
N LYS A 141 -4.45 -26.58 -13.48
CA LYS A 141 -3.12 -26.52 -12.85
C LYS A 141 -3.01 -25.47 -11.74
N ALA A 142 -3.73 -24.36 -11.90
CA ALA A 142 -3.81 -23.26 -10.95
C ALA A 142 -5.04 -23.43 -10.04
N SER A 143 -5.79 -22.34 -9.81
CA SER A 143 -7.15 -22.37 -9.27
C SER A 143 -8.08 -21.48 -10.10
N SER A 144 -9.39 -21.64 -9.94
CA SER A 144 -10.39 -20.81 -10.61
C SER A 144 -10.25 -19.31 -10.28
N THR A 145 -9.75 -18.96 -9.09
CA THR A 145 -9.50 -17.58 -8.65
C THR A 145 -8.17 -17.05 -9.20
N GLN A 146 -7.11 -17.86 -9.21
CA GLN A 146 -5.84 -17.51 -9.86
C GLN A 146 -6.03 -17.29 -11.38
N TYR A 147 -6.76 -18.17 -12.05
CA TYR A 147 -7.09 -18.02 -13.47
C TYR A 147 -7.94 -16.77 -13.74
N PHE A 148 -8.96 -16.49 -12.91
CA PHE A 148 -9.75 -15.26 -13.06
C PHE A 148 -8.91 -13.99 -12.84
N TRP A 149 -7.95 -14.00 -11.91
CA TRP A 149 -7.02 -12.89 -11.74
C TRP A 149 -6.06 -12.76 -12.94
N TYR A 150 -5.19 -13.75 -13.15
CA TYR A 150 -4.10 -13.65 -14.13
C TYR A 150 -4.59 -13.67 -15.59
N ARG A 151 -5.60 -14.49 -15.95
CA ARG A 151 -6.08 -14.61 -17.34
C ARG A 151 -7.31 -13.76 -17.67
N LYS A 152 -8.22 -13.49 -16.73
CA LYS A 152 -9.45 -12.72 -16.99
C LYS A 152 -9.45 -11.27 -16.49
N THR A 153 -8.66 -10.93 -15.47
CA THR A 153 -8.57 -9.55 -14.94
C THR A 153 -7.36 -8.81 -15.50
N LEU A 154 -6.20 -9.46 -15.50
CA LEU A 154 -4.95 -8.87 -15.98
C LEU A 154 -4.63 -9.22 -17.44
N ASN A 155 -5.07 -10.39 -17.91
CA ASN A 155 -4.59 -11.05 -19.12
C ASN A 155 -3.05 -11.00 -19.22
N ILE A 156 -2.39 -11.46 -18.15
CA ILE A 156 -0.98 -11.20 -17.91
C ILE A 156 -0.07 -11.86 -18.96
N SER A 157 0.98 -11.13 -19.36
CA SER A 157 2.02 -11.59 -20.27
C SER A 157 3.11 -12.40 -19.54
N PRO A 158 3.87 -13.27 -20.23
CA PRO A 158 4.86 -14.14 -19.58
C PRO A 158 6.13 -13.40 -19.14
N SER A 159 6.35 -12.14 -19.56
CA SER A 159 7.47 -11.31 -19.11
C SER A 159 7.17 -9.81 -19.17
N ILE A 160 7.95 -9.00 -18.45
CA ILE A 160 7.88 -7.53 -18.52
C ILE A 160 8.40 -6.96 -19.86
N GLN A 161 8.98 -7.80 -20.72
CA GLN A 161 9.40 -7.41 -22.09
C GLN A 161 8.22 -7.48 -23.06
N ASP A 162 7.28 -8.38 -22.79
CA ASP A 162 6.06 -8.60 -23.57
C ASP A 162 4.97 -7.63 -23.08
N SER A 163 5.09 -6.35 -23.41
CA SER A 163 4.18 -5.31 -22.89
C SER A 163 2.70 -5.53 -23.24
N GLY A 164 2.41 -6.16 -24.37
CA GLY A 164 1.06 -6.47 -24.84
C GLY A 164 0.21 -5.24 -25.19
N ALA A 165 -1.11 -5.43 -25.26
CA ALA A 165 -2.07 -4.36 -25.50
C ALA A 165 -2.61 -3.75 -24.18
N VAL A 166 -3.17 -2.54 -24.26
CA VAL A 166 -3.99 -1.97 -23.17
C VAL A 166 -5.30 -2.73 -23.10
N GLN A 167 -5.57 -3.39 -21.97
CA GLN A 167 -6.82 -4.10 -21.71
C GLN A 167 -7.92 -3.06 -21.39
N TRP A 168 -9.03 -3.13 -22.10
CA TRP A 168 -10.03 -2.06 -22.15
C TRP A 168 -11.00 -2.07 -20.96
N GLU A 169 -11.32 -3.24 -20.39
CA GLU A 169 -12.16 -3.31 -19.18
C GLU A 169 -11.46 -2.75 -17.92
N PRO A 170 -10.18 -3.09 -17.62
CA PRO A 170 -9.43 -2.44 -16.56
C PRO A 170 -9.24 -0.93 -16.80
N ALA A 171 -9.03 -0.51 -18.06
CA ALA A 171 -8.91 0.91 -18.42
C ALA A 171 -10.21 1.70 -18.17
N LEU A 172 -11.38 1.14 -18.50
CA LEU A 172 -12.68 1.73 -18.17
C LEU A 172 -12.88 1.84 -16.65
N CYS A 173 -12.47 0.83 -15.89
CA CYS A 173 -12.53 0.85 -14.42
C CYS A 173 -11.56 1.89 -13.82
N LEU A 174 -10.39 2.11 -14.43
CA LEU A 174 -9.42 3.15 -14.05
C LEU A 174 -9.96 4.56 -14.32
N ILE A 175 -10.60 4.77 -15.47
CA ILE A 175 -11.28 6.03 -15.81
C ILE A 175 -12.40 6.30 -14.78
N LEU A 176 -13.20 5.29 -14.43
CA LEU A 176 -14.22 5.41 -13.39
C LEU A 176 -13.62 5.78 -12.02
N ALA A 177 -12.52 5.14 -11.62
CA ALA A 177 -11.83 5.45 -10.37
C ALA A 177 -11.33 6.90 -10.33
N TRP A 178 -10.72 7.40 -11.42
CA TRP A 178 -10.30 8.81 -11.52
C TRP A 178 -11.47 9.79 -11.58
N MET A 179 -12.58 9.45 -12.25
CA MET A 179 -13.80 10.26 -12.23
C MET A 179 -14.38 10.37 -10.82
N MET A 180 -14.42 9.28 -10.05
CA MET A 180 -14.89 9.29 -8.66
C MET A 180 -13.99 10.15 -7.77
N VAL A 181 -12.66 9.99 -7.83
CA VAL A 181 -11.70 10.82 -7.10
C VAL A 181 -11.89 12.31 -7.43
N TYR A 182 -12.02 12.65 -8.72
CA TYR A 182 -12.29 14.02 -9.17
C TYR A 182 -13.62 14.57 -8.64
N LEU A 183 -14.72 13.81 -8.72
CA LEU A 183 -16.04 14.21 -8.21
C LEU A 183 -16.06 14.41 -6.69
N CYS A 184 -15.28 13.64 -5.95
CA CYS A 184 -15.06 13.85 -4.51
C CYS A 184 -14.27 15.14 -4.23
N ILE A 185 -13.19 15.41 -4.97
CA ILE A 185 -12.37 16.62 -4.82
C ILE A 185 -13.15 17.90 -5.19
N LEU A 186 -13.97 17.86 -6.24
CA LEU A 186 -14.84 18.98 -6.66
C LEU A 186 -15.82 19.43 -5.57
N ARG A 187 -16.16 18.56 -4.62
CA ARG A 187 -17.09 18.85 -3.51
C ARG A 187 -16.41 19.40 -2.25
N GLY A 188 -15.10 19.62 -2.30
CA GLY A 188 -14.31 20.16 -1.19
C GLY A 188 -13.97 19.13 -0.11
N THR A 189 -13.07 19.50 0.80
CA THR A 189 -12.49 18.61 1.81
C THR A 189 -13.45 18.24 2.95
N GLU A 190 -14.62 18.87 3.06
CA GLU A 190 -15.52 18.81 4.23
C GLU A 190 -16.12 17.42 4.57
N LYS A 191 -15.97 16.41 3.70
CA LYS A 191 -16.74 15.16 3.79
C LYS A 191 -15.92 13.86 3.69
N VAL A 192 -14.59 13.93 3.72
CA VAL A 192 -13.72 12.74 3.72
C VAL A 192 -13.49 12.29 5.16
N GLY A 193 -13.85 11.06 5.55
CA GLY A 193 -13.65 10.68 6.95
C GLY A 193 -14.22 9.35 7.50
N LYS A 194 -13.46 8.25 7.34
CA LYS A 194 -13.22 7.07 8.23
C LYS A 194 -12.43 6.03 7.37
N VAL A 195 -11.65 5.06 7.85
CA VAL A 195 -11.89 3.92 8.78
C VAL A 195 -10.49 3.24 9.03
N GLU A 196 -10.14 2.64 10.19
CA GLU A 196 -9.17 1.48 10.40
C GLU A 196 -7.64 1.71 10.89
N GLN A 197 -6.42 1.02 10.85
CA GLN A 197 -5.76 -0.39 10.75
C GLN A 197 -4.11 -0.30 10.53
N LEU A 198 -2.88 -0.92 10.91
CA LEU A 198 -2.01 -1.74 11.95
C LEU A 198 -0.40 -1.43 12.04
N ALA A 199 0.55 -2.43 12.29
CA ALA A 199 1.92 -2.54 12.98
C ALA A 199 3.33 -2.84 12.24
N ASN A 200 4.26 -3.88 12.32
CA ASN A 200 5.23 -4.62 13.30
C ASN A 200 6.50 -5.34 12.58
N PRO A 201 7.43 -6.32 13.03
CA PRO A 201 8.95 -6.42 13.28
C PRO A 201 10.21 -6.79 12.38
N LYS A 202 10.33 -7.44 11.19
CA LYS A 202 11.59 -7.31 10.34
C LYS A 202 11.77 -5.88 9.82
N ALA A 203 10.77 -5.31 9.17
CA ALA A 203 9.57 -4.87 9.85
C ALA A 203 9.78 -4.14 11.22
N TRP A 204 11.00 -3.94 11.73
CA TRP A 204 11.40 -2.65 12.26
C TRP A 204 11.45 -1.69 11.06
N ILE A 205 12.01 -2.14 9.94
CA ILE A 205 12.03 -1.41 8.66
C ILE A 205 10.66 -1.41 7.99
N ASP A 206 10.05 -2.56 7.70
CA ASP A 206 8.67 -2.59 7.19
C ASP A 206 7.62 -2.05 8.18
N ALA A 207 7.85 -1.94 9.51
CA ALA A 207 6.95 -1.16 10.38
C ALA A 207 7.22 0.32 10.27
N ALA A 208 8.47 0.78 10.19
CA ALA A 208 8.75 2.19 9.92
C ALA A 208 8.14 2.58 8.56
N THR A 209 8.37 1.78 7.52
CA THR A 209 7.72 1.91 6.21
C THR A 209 6.20 1.81 6.31
N GLN A 210 5.63 0.82 6.98
CA GLN A 210 4.18 0.73 7.18
C GLN A 210 3.66 1.93 7.96
N ILE A 211 4.37 2.47 8.96
CA ILE A 211 4.03 3.70 9.69
C ILE A 211 4.08 4.90 8.74
N PHE A 212 5.06 5.02 7.85
CA PHE A 212 5.14 6.12 6.90
C PHE A 212 4.01 6.04 5.85
N PHE A 213 3.74 4.85 5.31
CA PHE A 213 2.60 4.61 4.39
C PHE A 213 1.23 4.66 5.11
N SER A 214 1.14 4.33 6.40
CA SER A 214 -0.10 4.17 7.18
C SER A 214 -0.36 5.27 8.21
N LEU A 215 0.51 6.26 8.33
CA LEU A 215 0.17 7.57 8.90
C LEU A 215 0.23 8.64 7.79
N GLY A 216 0.89 8.34 6.67
CA GLY A 216 1.03 9.25 5.52
C GLY A 216 2.12 10.29 5.71
N LEU A 217 3.25 9.87 6.29
CA LEU A 217 4.40 10.72 6.62
C LEU A 217 5.31 10.95 5.41
N GLY A 218 5.94 12.12 5.31
CA GLY A 218 6.82 12.53 4.20
C GLY A 218 6.12 12.88 2.88
N PHE A 219 4.87 12.42 2.68
CA PHE A 219 4.03 12.80 1.53
C PHE A 219 3.57 14.26 1.59
N GLY A 220 3.54 14.86 2.78
CA GLY A 220 3.07 16.24 2.98
C GLY A 220 1.55 16.41 2.94
N THR A 221 0.77 15.33 2.80
CA THR A 221 -0.70 15.36 2.98
C THR A 221 -1.08 15.84 4.37
N LEU A 222 -0.37 15.39 5.40
CA LEU A 222 -0.59 15.80 6.79
C LEU A 222 -0.31 17.30 7.00
N ILE A 223 0.81 17.80 6.44
CA ILE A 223 1.14 19.23 6.39
C ILE A 223 0.00 20.01 5.69
N ALA A 224 -0.47 19.51 4.54
CA ALA A 224 -1.57 20.12 3.80
C ALA A 224 -2.88 20.14 4.59
N PHE A 225 -3.32 19.03 5.19
CA PHE A 225 -4.53 18.95 6.00
C PHE A 225 -4.44 19.85 7.26
N ALA A 226 -3.30 19.84 7.95
CA ALA A 226 -3.06 20.67 9.12
C ALA A 226 -3.00 22.17 8.79
N SER A 227 -2.61 22.55 7.58
CA SER A 227 -2.58 23.96 7.15
C SER A 227 -3.95 24.66 7.20
N TYR A 228 -5.04 23.89 7.09
CA TYR A 228 -6.43 24.36 7.16
C TYR A 228 -7.00 24.33 8.61
N ASN A 229 -6.24 23.90 9.62
CA ASN A 229 -6.66 24.00 11.03
C ASN A 229 -6.56 25.44 11.57
N GLU A 230 -7.25 25.67 12.69
CA GLU A 230 -6.99 26.83 13.55
C GLU A 230 -5.63 26.69 14.27
N PRO A 231 -4.87 27.78 14.46
CA PRO A 231 -3.56 27.70 15.14
C PRO A 231 -3.62 27.11 16.55
N SER A 232 -4.73 27.32 17.25
CA SER A 232 -5.03 26.90 18.63
C SER A 232 -5.42 25.42 18.79
N ASN A 233 -5.65 24.68 17.70
CA ASN A 233 -6.09 23.28 17.79
C ASN A 233 -5.02 22.39 18.44
N ASN A 234 -5.45 21.46 19.30
CA ASN A 234 -4.53 20.55 20.00
C ASN A 234 -4.05 19.41 19.06
N CYS A 235 -3.04 19.71 18.25
CA CYS A 235 -2.41 18.79 17.31
C CYS A 235 -1.76 17.56 18.00
N GLN A 236 -1.29 17.67 19.25
CA GLN A 236 -0.79 16.52 20.02
C GLN A 236 -1.91 15.50 20.29
N LYS A 237 -3.10 15.96 20.70
CA LYS A 237 -4.28 15.11 20.91
C LYS A 237 -4.71 14.44 19.60
N HIS A 238 -4.67 15.17 18.48
CA HIS A 238 -4.99 14.60 17.17
C HIS A 238 -3.98 13.53 16.74
N THR A 239 -2.68 13.76 16.93
CA THR A 239 -1.61 12.75 16.71
C THR A 239 -1.92 11.44 17.43
N ILE A 240 -2.21 11.52 18.73
CA ILE A 240 -2.46 10.35 19.59
C ILE A 240 -3.72 9.60 19.13
N ILE A 241 -4.82 10.32 18.83
CA ILE A 241 -6.07 9.70 18.37
C ILE A 241 -5.88 9.00 17.01
N VAL A 242 -5.29 9.67 16.02
CA VAL A 242 -5.05 9.10 14.69
C VAL A 242 -4.17 7.86 14.79
N SER A 243 -3.07 7.94 15.54
CA SER A 243 -2.14 6.83 15.76
C SER A 243 -2.82 5.62 16.41
N ILE A 244 -3.60 5.83 17.48
CA ILE A 244 -4.28 4.73 18.20
C ILE A 244 -5.37 4.10 17.35
N VAL A 245 -6.20 4.89 16.65
CA VAL A 245 -7.24 4.35 15.76
C VAL A 245 -6.61 3.51 14.67
N ASN A 246 -5.52 4.01 14.06
CA ASN A 246 -4.73 3.28 13.08
C ASN A 246 -4.22 1.95 13.64
N SER A 247 -3.45 1.94 14.74
CA SER A 247 -2.91 0.71 15.31
C SER A 247 -3.99 -0.31 15.71
N ALA A 248 -5.02 0.15 16.43
CA ALA A 248 -5.96 -0.73 17.11
C ALA A 248 -6.88 -1.49 16.13
N THR A 249 -7.43 -0.77 15.15
CA THR A 249 -8.55 -1.31 14.35
C THR A 249 -8.11 -2.29 13.25
N SER A 250 -6.82 -2.60 13.15
CA SER A 250 -6.33 -3.72 12.33
C SER A 250 -5.94 -4.92 13.16
N ILE A 251 -5.72 -4.80 14.46
CA ILE A 251 -5.62 -6.02 15.29
C ILE A 251 -6.91 -6.82 15.06
N PHE A 252 -8.00 -6.10 14.85
CA PHE A 252 -9.21 -6.55 14.18
C PHE A 252 -9.04 -7.05 12.71
N SER A 253 -8.50 -6.27 11.74
CA SER A 253 -8.25 -6.80 10.37
C SER A 253 -7.40 -8.07 10.32
N SER A 254 -6.23 -8.16 10.96
CA SER A 254 -5.44 -9.39 10.98
C SER A 254 -6.21 -10.54 11.61
N VAL A 255 -7.02 -10.30 12.65
CA VAL A 255 -7.94 -11.33 13.17
C VAL A 255 -8.96 -11.77 12.12
N VAL A 256 -9.56 -10.85 11.35
CA VAL A 256 -10.49 -11.18 10.26
C VAL A 256 -9.78 -11.94 9.13
N THR A 257 -8.63 -11.44 8.66
CA THR A 257 -7.84 -12.04 7.58
C THR A 257 -7.31 -13.42 7.96
N PHE A 258 -6.82 -13.61 9.18
CA PHE A 258 -6.37 -14.91 9.67
C PHE A 258 -7.53 -15.87 9.94
N SER A 259 -8.72 -15.39 10.31
CA SER A 259 -9.92 -16.23 10.36
C SER A 259 -10.29 -16.76 8.97
N ILE A 260 -10.18 -15.91 7.93
CA ILE A 260 -10.44 -16.27 6.53
C ILE A 260 -9.37 -17.20 5.97
N TYR A 261 -8.09 -16.99 6.31
CA TYR A 261 -6.99 -17.91 5.99
C TYR A 261 -7.18 -19.28 6.66
N GLY A 262 -7.52 -19.31 7.95
CA GLY A 262 -7.79 -20.55 8.68
C GLY A 262 -8.95 -21.33 8.09
N PHE A 263 -10.03 -20.64 7.68
CA PHE A 263 -11.13 -21.25 6.93
C PHE A 263 -10.68 -21.83 5.59
N LYS A 264 -9.96 -21.07 4.75
CA LYS A 264 -9.39 -21.57 3.48
C LYS A 264 -8.52 -22.81 3.70
N ALA A 265 -7.56 -22.73 4.62
CA ALA A 265 -6.59 -23.80 4.86
C ALA A 265 -7.26 -25.08 5.37
N THR A 266 -8.23 -24.95 6.29
CA THR A 266 -9.02 -26.08 6.80
C THR A 266 -9.84 -26.71 5.68
N PHE A 267 -10.55 -25.91 4.88
CA PHE A 267 -11.36 -26.38 3.77
C PHE A 267 -10.52 -27.06 2.67
N ASN A 268 -9.35 -26.52 2.34
CA ASN A 268 -8.42 -27.12 1.38
C ASN A 268 -7.84 -28.44 1.92
N TYR A 269 -7.45 -28.48 3.19
CA TYR A 269 -6.97 -29.67 3.89
C TYR A 269 -8.02 -30.78 3.92
N GLU A 270 -9.26 -30.49 4.33
CA GLU A 270 -10.36 -31.45 4.35
C GLU A 270 -10.70 -31.98 2.95
N ASN A 271 -10.71 -31.11 1.92
CA ASN A 271 -10.90 -31.55 0.53
C ASN A 271 -9.73 -32.43 0.02
N CYS A 272 -8.49 -32.14 0.43
CA CYS A 272 -7.34 -32.99 0.12
C CYS A 272 -7.48 -34.37 0.79
N LEU A 273 -7.84 -34.42 2.07
CA LEU A 273 -8.12 -35.67 2.79
C LEU A 273 -9.25 -36.45 2.11
N ASN A 274 -10.37 -35.80 1.77
CA ASN A 274 -11.51 -36.46 1.12
C ASN A 274 -11.15 -37.04 -0.25
N LYS A 275 -10.31 -36.36 -1.05
CA LYS A 275 -9.76 -36.92 -2.31
C LYS A 275 -8.88 -38.14 -2.05
N VAL A 276 -7.99 -38.08 -1.05
CA VAL A 276 -7.11 -39.20 -0.66
C VAL A 276 -7.91 -40.40 -0.14
N ILE A 277 -8.94 -40.15 0.67
CA ILE A 277 -9.87 -41.18 1.18
C ILE A 277 -10.59 -41.83 0.00
N LEU A 278 -11.23 -41.05 -0.87
CA LEU A 278 -11.97 -41.57 -2.03
C LEU A 278 -11.06 -42.31 -3.02
N LEU A 279 -9.82 -41.86 -3.22
CA LEU A 279 -8.83 -42.58 -4.04
C LEU A 279 -8.47 -43.94 -3.41
N LEU A 280 -8.23 -44.01 -2.10
CA LEU A 280 -7.89 -45.25 -1.41
C LEU A 280 -9.09 -46.22 -1.33
N THR A 281 -10.31 -45.72 -1.04
CA THR A 281 -11.54 -46.53 -1.04
C THR A 281 -11.75 -47.19 -2.41
N ASN A 282 -11.69 -46.43 -3.51
CA ASN A 282 -11.83 -46.97 -4.86
C ASN A 282 -10.64 -47.84 -5.30
N SER A 283 -9.41 -47.56 -4.84
CA SER A 283 -8.23 -48.34 -5.22
C SER A 283 -8.10 -49.66 -4.45
N PHE A 284 -8.71 -49.78 -3.28
CA PHE A 284 -8.63 -50.97 -2.41
C PHE A 284 -9.97 -51.66 -2.18
N ASP A 285 -11.02 -51.25 -2.90
CA ASP A 285 -12.34 -51.88 -2.88
C ASP A 285 -12.94 -51.91 -1.45
N LEU A 286 -12.75 -50.81 -0.70
CA LEU A 286 -13.17 -50.67 0.69
C LEU A 286 -14.65 -50.25 0.81
N GLU A 287 -15.28 -50.54 1.94
CA GLU A 287 -16.66 -50.13 2.23
C GLU A 287 -16.75 -48.62 2.50
N ASP A 288 -17.81 -47.97 1.99
CA ASP A 288 -18.03 -46.53 2.18
C ASP A 288 -18.14 -46.16 3.66
N GLY A 289 -17.32 -45.19 4.08
CA GLY A 289 -17.23 -44.77 5.49
C GLY A 289 -16.32 -45.62 6.39
N PHE A 290 -15.74 -46.73 5.89
CA PHE A 290 -14.69 -47.46 6.63
C PHE A 290 -13.44 -46.59 6.82
N LEU A 291 -13.04 -45.87 5.78
CA LEU A 291 -11.89 -44.96 5.78
C LEU A 291 -12.35 -43.54 6.10
N THR A 292 -11.73 -42.90 7.10
CA THR A 292 -12.09 -41.58 7.64
C THR A 292 -10.84 -40.77 7.97
N ALA A 293 -10.97 -39.45 8.09
CA ALA A 293 -9.85 -38.56 8.41
C ALA A 293 -9.10 -38.93 9.71
N SER A 294 -9.78 -39.54 10.69
CA SER A 294 -9.19 -39.93 11.98
C SER A 294 -8.45 -41.28 11.95
N ASN A 295 -8.79 -42.20 11.03
CA ASN A 295 -8.12 -43.50 10.90
C ASN A 295 -7.16 -43.59 9.70
N LEU A 296 -7.12 -42.56 8.84
CA LEU A 296 -6.38 -42.54 7.57
C LEU A 296 -4.90 -42.97 7.69
N GLU A 297 -4.12 -42.43 8.63
CA GLU A 297 -2.70 -42.79 8.77
C GLU A 297 -2.49 -44.23 9.25
N GLN A 298 -3.38 -44.73 10.12
CA GLN A 298 -3.34 -46.13 10.55
C GLN A 298 -3.67 -47.07 9.39
N VAL A 299 -4.69 -46.73 8.58
CA VAL A 299 -5.08 -47.55 7.42
C VAL A 299 -4.06 -47.45 6.29
N LYS A 300 -3.43 -46.28 6.04
CA LYS A 300 -2.28 -46.16 5.13
C LYS A 300 -1.17 -47.14 5.51
N GLY A 301 -0.79 -47.18 6.78
CA GLY A 301 0.22 -48.14 7.29
C GLY A 301 -0.20 -49.60 7.07
N TYR A 302 -1.46 -49.94 7.36
CA TYR A 302 -2.02 -51.27 7.14
C TYR A 302 -2.01 -51.68 5.65
N LEU A 303 -2.44 -50.79 4.75
CA LEU A 303 -2.47 -51.04 3.31
C LEU A 303 -1.06 -51.18 2.73
N ALA A 304 -0.11 -50.34 3.17
CA ALA A 304 1.30 -50.43 2.78
C ALA A 304 1.95 -51.76 3.20
N SER A 305 1.60 -52.30 4.38
CA SER A 305 2.10 -53.61 4.84
C SER A 305 1.38 -54.81 4.23
N THR A 306 0.08 -54.69 3.93
CA THR A 306 -0.76 -55.82 3.46
C THR A 306 -0.73 -55.98 1.95
N TYR A 307 -0.64 -54.86 1.21
CA TYR A 307 -0.70 -54.82 -0.26
C TYR A 307 0.43 -53.95 -0.85
N PRO A 308 1.72 -54.22 -0.53
CA PRO A 308 2.82 -53.33 -0.87
C PRO A 308 2.96 -52.99 -2.37
N SER A 309 2.64 -53.93 -3.26
CA SER A 309 2.62 -53.69 -4.72
C SER A 309 1.52 -52.70 -5.13
N LYS A 310 0.25 -53.02 -4.85
CA LYS A 310 -0.92 -52.15 -5.17
C LYS A 310 -0.79 -50.78 -4.48
N TYR A 311 -0.20 -50.72 -3.29
CA TYR A 311 0.09 -49.46 -2.60
C TYR A 311 1.19 -48.65 -3.30
N SER A 312 2.26 -49.28 -3.80
CA SER A 312 3.32 -48.58 -4.54
C SER A 312 2.86 -47.97 -5.86
N GLU A 313 1.81 -48.52 -6.49
CA GLU A 313 1.19 -47.97 -7.70
C GLU A 313 0.32 -46.73 -7.41
N VAL A 314 -0.34 -46.70 -6.25
CA VAL A 314 -1.20 -45.57 -5.82
C VAL A 314 -0.40 -44.45 -5.13
N LEU A 315 0.75 -44.77 -4.53
CA LEU A 315 1.59 -43.83 -3.78
C LEU A 315 1.94 -42.52 -4.54
N PRO A 316 2.25 -42.50 -5.85
CA PRO A 316 2.51 -41.27 -6.59
C PRO A 316 1.28 -40.37 -6.81
N LEU A 317 0.07 -40.92 -6.62
CA LEU A 317 -1.21 -40.21 -6.75
C LEU A 317 -1.72 -39.65 -5.40
N LEU A 318 -1.11 -40.05 -4.28
CA LEU A 318 -1.46 -39.56 -2.95
C LEU A 318 -0.89 -38.14 -2.73
N GLN A 319 -1.76 -37.13 -2.72
CA GLN A 319 -1.37 -35.78 -2.33
C GLN A 319 -0.98 -35.73 -0.85
N ASN A 320 0.09 -35.00 -0.52
CA ASN A 320 0.55 -34.80 0.85
C ASN A 320 -0.27 -33.69 1.54
N CYS A 321 -1.41 -34.06 2.12
CA CYS A 321 -2.30 -33.13 2.81
C CYS A 321 -1.70 -32.69 4.16
N SER A 322 -1.22 -31.45 4.24
CA SER A 322 -0.73 -30.84 5.50
C SER A 322 -1.40 -29.49 5.73
N LEU A 323 -2.05 -29.34 6.88
CA LEU A 323 -2.71 -28.09 7.26
C LEU A 323 -1.69 -26.95 7.46
N GLU A 324 -0.52 -27.25 8.02
CA GLU A 324 0.57 -26.28 8.18
C GLU A 324 1.04 -25.74 6.83
N ALA A 325 1.16 -26.63 5.82
CA ALA A 325 1.57 -26.23 4.47
C ALA A 325 0.52 -25.37 3.75
N GLU A 326 -0.77 -25.59 3.99
CA GLU A 326 -1.84 -24.70 3.50
C GLU A 326 -1.84 -23.35 4.24
N LEU A 327 -1.61 -23.35 5.56
CA LEU A 327 -1.50 -22.13 6.36
C LEU A 327 -0.32 -21.27 5.90
N ASP A 328 0.84 -21.88 5.64
CA ASP A 328 2.06 -21.22 5.13
C ASP A 328 1.92 -20.68 3.69
N THR A 329 0.77 -20.82 3.01
CA THR A 329 0.49 -20.15 1.72
C THR A 329 0.21 -18.63 1.87
N ALA A 330 1.15 -17.93 2.49
CA ALA A 330 1.13 -16.46 2.61
C ALA A 330 1.27 -15.81 1.22
N VAL A 331 0.31 -14.96 0.84
CA VAL A 331 0.29 -14.26 -0.46
C VAL A 331 0.40 -12.76 -0.22
N GLN A 332 1.40 -12.13 -0.83
CA GLN A 332 1.66 -10.69 -0.67
C GLN A 332 0.71 -9.85 -1.54
N GLY A 333 0.32 -8.68 -1.01
CA GLY A 333 -0.23 -7.59 -1.81
C GLY A 333 -1.58 -7.92 -2.48
N THR A 334 -1.65 -7.68 -3.78
CA THR A 334 -2.86 -7.85 -4.61
C THR A 334 -3.39 -9.28 -4.59
N GLY A 335 -2.50 -10.28 -4.55
CA GLY A 335 -2.89 -11.69 -4.54
C GLY A 335 -3.70 -12.08 -3.30
N LEU A 336 -3.47 -11.46 -2.14
CA LEU A 336 -4.33 -11.69 -0.98
C LEU A 336 -5.77 -11.26 -1.28
N ALA A 337 -5.95 -10.03 -1.74
CA ALA A 337 -7.26 -9.41 -1.87
C ALA A 337 -8.08 -9.97 -3.05
N PHE A 338 -7.42 -10.30 -4.15
CA PHE A 338 -8.10 -10.74 -5.38
C PHE A 338 -8.08 -12.26 -5.59
N ILE A 339 -7.25 -13.02 -4.87
CA ILE A 339 -7.17 -14.50 -4.97
C ILE A 339 -7.57 -15.18 -3.65
N VAL A 340 -6.92 -14.86 -2.53
CA VAL A 340 -7.16 -15.58 -1.26
C VAL A 340 -8.55 -15.28 -0.69
N TYR A 341 -8.94 -14.00 -0.64
CA TYR A 341 -10.28 -13.60 -0.19
C TYR A 341 -11.38 -14.13 -1.11
N THR A 342 -11.18 -14.11 -2.43
CA THR A 342 -12.18 -14.59 -3.42
C THR A 342 -12.33 -16.11 -3.39
N GLU A 343 -11.25 -16.84 -3.13
CA GLU A 343 -11.23 -18.30 -2.95
C GLU A 343 -11.95 -18.74 -1.67
N ALA A 344 -11.80 -17.99 -0.57
CA ALA A 344 -12.60 -18.21 0.64
C ALA A 344 -14.08 -17.86 0.43
N ILE A 345 -14.37 -16.67 -0.14
CA ILE A 345 -15.73 -16.17 -0.34
C ILE A 345 -16.57 -17.10 -1.22
N LYS A 346 -16.01 -17.69 -2.30
CA LYS A 346 -16.75 -18.63 -3.16
C LYS A 346 -17.20 -19.92 -2.45
N ASN A 347 -16.60 -20.25 -1.30
CA ASN A 347 -16.93 -21.42 -0.48
C ASN A 347 -17.86 -21.07 0.70
N MET A 348 -18.27 -19.80 0.85
CA MET A 348 -19.19 -19.35 1.90
C MET A 348 -20.65 -19.40 1.42
N GLU A 349 -21.58 -19.68 2.33
CA GLU A 349 -23.01 -19.51 2.08
C GLU A 349 -23.33 -18.07 1.68
N VAL A 350 -24.13 -17.89 0.62
CA VAL A 350 -24.48 -16.58 0.04
C VAL A 350 -23.24 -15.79 -0.43
N SER A 351 -22.28 -16.47 -1.07
CA SER A 351 -21.00 -15.93 -1.56
C SER A 351 -21.08 -14.55 -2.25
N GLN A 352 -22.13 -14.28 -3.02
CA GLN A 352 -22.35 -13.01 -3.72
C GLN A 352 -22.48 -11.82 -2.76
N LEU A 353 -23.19 -11.99 -1.64
CA LEU A 353 -23.37 -10.94 -0.64
C LEU A 353 -22.03 -10.58 0.01
N TRP A 354 -21.25 -11.59 0.39
CA TRP A 354 -19.91 -11.41 0.95
C TRP A 354 -18.96 -10.75 -0.05
N SER A 355 -19.02 -11.14 -1.33
CA SER A 355 -18.23 -10.52 -2.40
C SER A 355 -18.57 -9.04 -2.59
N VAL A 356 -19.85 -8.69 -2.69
CA VAL A 356 -20.29 -7.29 -2.84
C VAL A 356 -19.87 -6.44 -1.64
N LEU A 357 -20.07 -6.94 -0.41
CA LEU A 357 -19.64 -6.24 0.81
C LEU A 357 -18.12 -6.06 0.88
N TYR A 358 -17.36 -7.10 0.54
CA TYR A 358 -15.90 -7.10 0.57
C TYR A 358 -15.30 -6.10 -0.44
N PHE A 359 -15.72 -6.15 -1.71
CA PHE A 359 -15.18 -5.25 -2.72
C PHE A 359 -15.66 -3.80 -2.56
N PHE A 360 -16.86 -3.59 -2.01
CA PHE A 360 -17.32 -2.26 -1.61
C PHE A 360 -16.49 -1.68 -0.45
N MET A 361 -16.16 -2.49 0.57
CA MET A 361 -15.25 -2.10 1.66
C MET A 361 -13.85 -1.75 1.11
N LEU A 362 -13.29 -2.62 0.26
CA LEU A 362 -11.99 -2.43 -0.38
C LEU A 362 -11.92 -1.11 -1.16
N LEU A 363 -12.95 -0.81 -1.96
CA LEU A 363 -13.08 0.45 -2.69
C LEU A 363 -13.17 1.67 -1.75
N MET A 364 -13.96 1.61 -0.67
CA MET A 364 -14.10 2.75 0.25
C MET A 364 -12.78 3.09 0.97
N LEU A 365 -12.01 2.08 1.36
CA LEU A 365 -10.66 2.25 1.91
C LEU A 365 -9.71 2.84 0.86
N GLY A 366 -9.70 2.31 -0.35
CA GLY A 366 -8.85 2.79 -1.45
C GLY A 366 -9.19 4.21 -1.94
N VAL A 367 -10.44 4.66 -1.79
CA VAL A 367 -10.86 6.05 -2.04
C VAL A 367 -10.38 7.00 -0.95
N GLY A 368 -10.45 6.60 0.32
CA GLY A 368 -9.98 7.41 1.44
C GLY A 368 -8.54 7.86 1.27
N SER A 369 -7.64 6.90 1.02
CA SER A 369 -6.21 7.19 0.81
C SER A 369 -5.96 7.98 -0.49
N MET A 370 -6.72 7.72 -1.56
CA MET A 370 -6.61 8.47 -2.82
C MET A 370 -6.88 9.96 -2.67
N LEU A 371 -7.85 10.34 -1.84
CA LEU A 371 -8.19 11.75 -1.62
C LEU A 371 -7.09 12.48 -0.84
N GLY A 372 -6.39 11.79 0.08
CA GLY A 372 -5.20 12.33 0.75
C GLY A 372 -3.98 12.43 -0.16
N ASN A 373 -3.69 11.41 -0.97
CA ASN A 373 -2.57 11.43 -1.93
C ASN A 373 -2.75 12.54 -2.98
N THR A 374 -3.98 12.68 -3.52
CA THR A 374 -4.26 13.74 -4.49
C THR A 374 -4.22 15.13 -3.83
N ALA A 375 -4.57 15.25 -2.55
CA ALA A 375 -4.44 16.51 -1.79
C ALA A 375 -2.98 16.94 -1.57
N ALA A 376 -2.04 16.01 -1.33
CA ALA A 376 -0.61 16.33 -1.23
C ALA A 376 -0.05 16.97 -2.51
N VAL A 377 -0.49 16.50 -3.68
CA VAL A 377 -0.08 17.07 -4.97
C VAL A 377 -0.86 18.36 -5.29
N LEU A 378 -2.17 18.35 -5.07
CA LEU A 378 -3.05 19.47 -5.41
C LEU A 378 -2.78 20.72 -4.56
N THR A 379 -2.58 20.60 -3.24
CA THR A 379 -2.46 21.76 -2.36
C THR A 379 -1.26 22.65 -2.73
N PRO A 380 -0.02 22.15 -2.88
CA PRO A 380 1.12 22.95 -3.33
C PRO A 380 0.98 23.51 -4.75
N LEU A 381 0.28 22.80 -5.65
CA LEU A 381 -0.05 23.32 -6.99
C LEU A 381 -1.04 24.50 -6.93
N THR A 382 -2.04 24.43 -6.04
CA THR A 382 -3.02 25.52 -5.85
C THR A 382 -2.49 26.69 -5.02
N ASP A 383 -1.52 26.44 -4.13
CA ASP A 383 -0.79 27.47 -3.37
C ASP A 383 0.25 28.21 -4.25
N SER A 384 0.51 27.73 -5.48
CA SER A 384 1.41 28.39 -6.44
C SER A 384 0.73 29.57 -7.14
N GLU A 385 1.29 30.77 -7.00
CA GLU A 385 0.78 31.99 -7.65
C GLU A 385 0.79 31.88 -9.18
N VAL A 386 1.80 31.23 -9.76
CA VAL A 386 1.94 31.06 -11.23
C VAL A 386 0.82 30.21 -11.79
N LEU A 387 0.44 29.11 -11.11
CA LEU A 387 -0.61 28.22 -11.61
C LEU A 387 -2.01 28.76 -11.29
N SER A 388 -2.21 29.28 -10.08
CA SER A 388 -3.51 29.80 -9.60
C SER A 388 -3.90 31.17 -10.17
N SER A 389 -3.02 31.82 -10.94
CA SER A 389 -3.33 33.01 -11.75
C SER A 389 -3.77 32.66 -13.19
N HIS A 390 -3.42 31.46 -13.68
CA HIS A 390 -3.79 31.01 -15.03
C HIS A 390 -4.97 30.02 -15.05
N LEU A 391 -5.17 29.21 -14.00
CA LEU A 391 -6.21 28.18 -13.96
C LEU A 391 -7.01 28.20 -12.64
N PRO A 392 -8.33 27.99 -12.68
CA PRO A 392 -9.14 27.78 -11.47
C PRO A 392 -8.83 26.41 -10.84
N LYS A 393 -9.11 26.26 -9.55
CA LYS A 393 -8.78 25.07 -8.75
C LYS A 393 -9.35 23.79 -9.35
N GLU A 394 -10.55 23.87 -9.91
CA GLU A 394 -11.31 22.78 -10.52
C GLU A 394 -10.59 22.27 -11.77
N ALA A 395 -10.06 23.18 -12.60
CA ALA A 395 -9.26 22.83 -13.78
C ALA A 395 -7.90 22.24 -13.40
N ILE A 396 -7.23 22.77 -12.37
CA ILE A 396 -5.97 22.19 -11.84
C ILE A 396 -6.23 20.76 -11.34
N SER A 397 -7.34 20.55 -10.61
CA SER A 397 -7.75 19.24 -10.09
C SER A 397 -8.07 18.25 -11.22
N GLY A 398 -8.81 18.70 -12.24
CA GLY A 398 -9.17 17.89 -13.40
C GLY A 398 -7.95 17.50 -14.25
N LEU A 399 -7.04 18.45 -14.49
CA LEU A 399 -5.79 18.19 -15.20
C LEU A 399 -4.90 17.20 -14.45
N LEU A 400 -4.79 17.33 -13.12
CA LEU A 400 -4.05 16.39 -12.27
C LEU A 400 -4.62 14.97 -12.34
N CYS A 401 -5.95 14.83 -12.28
CA CYS A 401 -6.62 13.52 -12.41
C CYS A 401 -6.46 12.94 -13.83
N LEU A 402 -6.55 13.77 -14.87
CA LEU A 402 -6.38 13.34 -16.27
C LEU A 402 -4.95 12.87 -16.55
N VAL A 403 -3.94 13.59 -16.06
CA VAL A 403 -2.52 13.20 -16.21
C VAL A 403 -2.23 11.89 -15.47
N ASN A 404 -2.70 11.72 -14.22
CA ASN A 404 -2.54 10.45 -13.51
C ASN A 404 -3.32 9.30 -14.17
N CYS A 405 -4.50 9.55 -14.71
CA CYS A 405 -5.25 8.54 -15.47
C CYS A 405 -4.49 8.12 -16.73
N ALA A 406 -3.90 9.07 -17.47
CA ALA A 406 -3.15 8.80 -18.70
C ALA A 406 -1.85 8.01 -18.43
N VAL A 407 -1.10 8.35 -17.38
CA VAL A 407 0.09 7.56 -16.97
C VAL A 407 -0.34 6.19 -16.41
N GLY A 408 -1.44 6.13 -15.67
CA GLY A 408 -1.98 4.90 -15.07
C GLY A 408 -2.42 3.84 -16.10
N LEU A 409 -2.65 4.21 -17.36
CA LEU A 409 -2.93 3.24 -18.43
C LEU A 409 -1.76 2.25 -18.66
N LEU A 410 -0.53 2.60 -18.26
CA LEU A 410 0.62 1.68 -18.23
C LEU A 410 0.32 0.41 -17.41
N PHE A 411 -0.39 0.56 -16.28
CA PHE A 411 -0.76 -0.55 -15.39
C PHE A 411 -1.95 -1.37 -15.90
N THR A 412 -2.61 -0.92 -16.99
CA THR A 412 -3.67 -1.67 -17.70
C THR A 412 -3.17 -2.44 -18.93
N MET A 413 -1.87 -2.47 -19.17
CA MET A 413 -1.24 -3.32 -20.19
C MET A 413 -1.06 -4.77 -19.68
N GLU A 414 -0.74 -5.73 -20.55
CA GLU A 414 -0.57 -7.15 -20.19
C GLU A 414 0.67 -7.36 -19.28
N ALA A 415 1.71 -6.55 -19.45
CA ALA A 415 2.83 -6.44 -18.49
C ALA A 415 2.56 -5.46 -17.32
N GLY A 416 1.35 -4.90 -17.23
CA GLY A 416 0.99 -3.79 -16.34
C GLY A 416 1.16 -4.12 -14.85
N SER A 417 0.95 -5.38 -14.46
CA SER A 417 1.22 -5.83 -13.08
C SER A 417 2.70 -5.69 -12.71
N TYR A 418 3.62 -6.07 -13.62
CA TYR A 418 5.06 -5.98 -13.36
C TYR A 418 5.55 -4.53 -13.25
N TRP A 419 4.89 -3.60 -13.97
CA TRP A 419 5.11 -2.16 -13.82
C TRP A 419 4.51 -1.61 -12.52
N PHE A 420 3.35 -2.10 -12.09
CA PHE A 420 2.75 -1.76 -10.80
C PHE A 420 3.67 -2.18 -9.64
N ASP A 421 4.23 -3.40 -9.69
CA ASP A 421 5.17 -3.91 -8.68
C ASP A 421 6.43 -3.02 -8.59
N ILE A 422 7.00 -2.61 -9.73
CA ILE A 422 8.12 -1.64 -9.80
C ILE A 422 7.80 -0.32 -9.08
N PHE A 423 6.60 0.23 -9.30
CA PHE A 423 6.18 1.49 -8.68
C PHE A 423 5.88 1.32 -7.18
N ASN A 424 5.27 0.20 -6.78
CA ASN A 424 4.91 -0.10 -5.41
C ASN A 424 6.12 -0.29 -4.50
N ASP A 425 7.12 -1.05 -4.96
CA ASP A 425 8.24 -1.47 -4.12
C ASP A 425 9.35 -0.41 -4.07
N TYR A 426 9.71 0.17 -5.22
CA TYR A 426 10.92 0.99 -5.36
C TYR A 426 10.70 2.50 -5.41
N ALA A 427 9.61 2.99 -6.04
CA ALA A 427 9.47 4.43 -6.33
C ALA A 427 9.28 5.30 -5.06
N VAL A 428 8.70 4.71 -4.01
CA VAL A 428 8.25 5.43 -2.81
C VAL A 428 9.13 5.14 -1.58
N THR A 429 9.50 3.87 -1.34
CA THR A 429 10.13 3.41 -0.08
C THR A 429 11.40 4.17 0.29
N LEU A 430 12.44 4.12 -0.55
CA LEU A 430 13.72 4.81 -0.31
C LEU A 430 13.55 6.34 -0.30
N SER A 431 12.64 6.83 -1.13
CA SER A 431 12.31 8.25 -1.30
C SER A 431 11.75 8.85 -0.01
N LEU A 432 10.81 8.15 0.66
CA LEU A 432 10.25 8.56 1.95
C LEU A 432 11.31 8.55 3.06
N LEU A 433 12.15 7.50 3.14
CA LEU A 433 13.20 7.42 4.16
C LEU A 433 14.14 8.63 4.09
N LEU A 434 14.48 9.09 2.88
CA LEU A 434 15.28 10.30 2.70
C LEU A 434 14.51 11.58 3.03
N ILE A 435 13.26 11.71 2.57
CA ILE A 435 12.42 12.90 2.83
C ILE A 435 12.23 13.10 4.33
N VAL A 436 11.69 12.11 5.04
CA VAL A 436 11.38 12.18 6.48
C VAL A 436 12.63 12.45 7.32
N LEU A 437 13.79 11.88 6.93
CA LEU A 437 15.08 12.18 7.56
C LEU A 437 15.45 13.66 7.40
N VAL A 438 15.34 14.22 6.19
CA VAL A 438 15.66 15.62 5.93
C VAL A 438 14.63 16.57 6.57
N GLU A 439 13.34 16.23 6.62
CA GLU A 439 12.29 16.99 7.32
C GLU A 439 12.57 17.06 8.84
N THR A 440 12.94 15.92 9.44
CA THR A 440 13.29 15.86 10.87
C THR A 440 14.54 16.70 11.17
N LEU A 441 15.61 16.53 10.38
CA LEU A 441 16.83 17.33 10.54
C LEU A 441 16.58 18.83 10.30
N ALA A 442 15.74 19.19 9.34
CA ALA A 442 15.35 20.56 9.06
C ALA A 442 14.68 21.23 10.26
N VAL A 443 13.65 20.62 10.86
CA VAL A 443 12.94 21.23 12.00
C VAL A 443 13.84 21.25 13.24
N CYS A 444 14.50 20.14 13.56
CA CYS A 444 15.22 20.01 14.82
C CYS A 444 16.53 20.80 14.85
N TYR A 445 17.28 20.83 13.75
CA TYR A 445 18.63 21.41 13.68
C TYR A 445 18.73 22.70 12.86
N VAL A 446 17.97 22.86 11.76
CA VAL A 446 18.04 24.06 10.90
C VAL A 446 17.10 25.18 11.39
N TYR A 447 15.84 24.85 11.68
CA TYR A 447 14.89 25.79 12.31
C TYR A 447 15.15 25.97 13.80
N GLY A 448 15.66 24.91 14.44
CA GLY A 448 16.09 24.87 15.84
C GLY A 448 14.95 24.50 16.79
N LEU A 449 15.05 23.31 17.39
CA LEU A 449 14.06 22.73 18.31
C LEU A 449 13.61 23.69 19.44
N ARG A 450 14.49 24.56 19.95
CA ARG A 450 14.13 25.56 20.99
C ARG A 450 13.12 26.59 20.48
N ARG A 451 13.27 27.05 19.23
CA ARG A 451 12.33 27.97 18.59
C ARG A 451 11.01 27.27 18.29
N PHE A 452 11.07 26.09 17.69
CA PHE A 452 9.90 25.29 17.37
C PHE A 452 9.06 24.97 18.62
N GLY A 453 9.71 24.58 19.71
CA GLY A 453 9.07 24.36 21.01
C GLY A 453 8.35 25.61 21.53
N ALA A 454 9.02 26.76 21.57
CA ALA A 454 8.40 28.01 22.04
C ALA A 454 7.19 28.43 21.18
N GLU A 455 7.26 28.26 19.86
CA GLU A 455 6.13 28.54 18.96
C GLU A 455 4.96 27.54 19.16
N LEU A 456 5.25 26.26 19.44
CA LEU A 456 4.22 25.26 19.77
C LEU A 456 3.56 25.46 21.13
N GLU A 457 4.34 25.88 22.14
CA GLU A 457 3.83 26.21 23.46
C GLU A 457 2.93 27.45 23.39
N ALA A 458 3.27 28.44 22.55
CA ALA A 458 2.43 29.60 22.26
C ALA A 458 1.16 29.27 21.43
N MET A 459 1.21 28.30 20.52
CA MET A 459 0.04 27.85 19.75
C MET A 459 -0.95 27.04 20.60
N THR A 460 -0.45 26.04 21.33
CA THR A 460 -1.29 25.04 22.01
C THR A 460 -1.63 25.39 23.45
N SER A 461 -1.01 26.44 24.02
CA SER A 461 -1.07 26.77 25.45
C SER A 461 -0.64 25.62 26.39
N SER A 462 0.10 24.65 25.88
CA SER A 462 0.56 23.47 26.62
C SER A 462 2.07 23.30 26.49
N THR A 463 2.76 23.04 27.60
CA THR A 463 4.23 22.90 27.61
C THR A 463 4.65 21.59 26.95
N LEU A 464 5.63 21.66 26.05
CA LEU A 464 6.07 20.50 25.28
C LEU A 464 6.84 19.54 26.22
N SER A 465 6.28 18.35 26.44
CA SER A 465 6.86 17.33 27.33
C SER A 465 8.32 16.99 26.99
N TRP A 466 9.09 16.60 28.01
CA TRP A 466 10.46 16.11 27.85
C TRP A 466 10.57 14.97 26.82
N TYR A 467 9.52 14.14 26.75
CA TYR A 467 9.39 13.03 25.82
C TYR A 467 9.62 13.48 24.36
N TRP A 468 8.77 14.37 23.85
CA TRP A 468 8.85 14.90 22.49
C TRP A 468 10.19 15.60 22.23
N LYS A 469 10.68 16.35 23.23
CA LYS A 469 11.98 17.04 23.17
C LYS A 469 13.14 16.04 22.99
N VAL A 470 13.12 14.86 23.63
CA VAL A 470 14.16 13.81 23.47
C VAL A 470 14.00 13.03 22.16
N MET A 471 12.77 12.67 21.78
CA MET A 471 12.51 11.96 20.51
C MET A 471 13.02 12.78 19.31
N TRP A 472 12.56 14.04 19.20
CA TRP A 472 12.94 14.95 18.12
C TRP A 472 14.42 15.36 18.14
N ALA A 473 15.02 15.58 19.32
CA ALA A 473 16.43 15.98 19.38
C ALA A 473 17.39 14.86 18.97
N CYS A 474 17.11 13.61 19.34
CA CYS A 474 18.12 12.54 19.28
C CYS A 474 17.59 11.22 18.71
N VAL A 475 16.50 10.68 19.26
CA VAL A 475 16.13 9.28 19.01
C VAL A 475 15.60 9.07 17.59
N SER A 476 14.59 9.84 17.17
CA SER A 476 14.01 9.70 15.82
C SER A 476 15.03 10.04 14.71
N PRO A 477 15.86 11.11 14.80
CA PRO A 477 16.93 11.34 13.82
C PRO A 477 17.95 10.20 13.72
N LEU A 478 18.44 9.67 14.85
CA LEU A 478 19.45 8.60 14.87
C LEU A 478 18.88 7.29 14.32
N LEU A 479 17.63 6.97 14.66
CA LEU A 479 16.94 5.79 14.19
C LEU A 479 16.62 5.87 12.69
N MET A 480 16.16 7.03 12.19
CA MET A 480 15.99 7.28 10.75
C MET A 480 17.30 7.09 9.95
N VAL A 481 18.44 7.57 10.46
CA VAL A 481 19.75 7.33 9.85
C VAL A 481 20.10 5.84 9.86
N GLY A 482 19.83 5.13 10.95
CA GLY A 482 20.02 3.68 11.05
C GLY A 482 19.19 2.89 10.04
N LEU A 483 17.89 3.21 9.90
CA LEU A 483 16.99 2.60 8.92
C LEU A 483 17.44 2.86 7.48
N PHE A 484 17.80 4.11 7.16
CA PHE A 484 18.27 4.50 5.82
C PHE A 484 19.58 3.77 5.45
N LEU A 485 20.55 3.71 6.37
CA LEU A 485 21.81 3.00 6.14
C LEU A 485 21.60 1.48 6.03
N PHE A 486 20.72 0.89 6.84
CA PHE A 486 20.38 -0.53 6.71
C PHE A 486 19.77 -0.81 5.33
N TYR A 487 18.72 -0.08 4.95
CA TYR A 487 18.02 -0.27 3.67
C TYR A 487 18.99 -0.15 2.48
N LEU A 488 19.88 0.86 2.51
CA LEU A 488 20.91 1.02 1.49
C LEU A 488 21.90 -0.15 1.46
N SER A 489 22.28 -0.71 2.62
CA SER A 489 23.16 -1.88 2.68
C SER A 489 22.48 -3.17 2.20
N ASP A 490 21.22 -3.40 2.56
CA ASP A 490 20.40 -4.56 2.13
C ASP A 490 20.23 -4.54 0.60
N TYR A 491 19.94 -3.37 0.02
CA TYR A 491 19.85 -3.15 -1.42
C TYR A 491 21.18 -3.39 -2.16
N ILE A 492 22.32 -2.93 -1.61
CA ILE A 492 23.64 -3.14 -2.21
C ILE A 492 24.10 -4.61 -2.10
N LEU A 493 23.81 -5.28 -0.99
CA LEU A 493 24.23 -6.66 -0.73
C LEU A 493 23.38 -7.71 -1.47
N SER A 494 22.12 -7.40 -1.78
CA SER A 494 21.21 -8.34 -2.46
C SER A 494 21.53 -8.53 -3.96
N GLY A 495 22.35 -7.67 -4.56
CA GLY A 495 22.92 -7.86 -5.90
C GLY A 495 21.95 -7.65 -7.06
N THR A 496 21.11 -8.64 -7.37
CA THR A 496 20.23 -8.67 -8.55
C THR A 496 18.76 -8.56 -8.15
N LEU A 497 18.07 -7.52 -8.61
CA LEU A 497 16.64 -7.36 -8.36
C LEU A 497 15.82 -8.34 -9.21
N GLN A 498 14.89 -9.05 -8.57
CA GLN A 498 14.04 -10.08 -9.17
C GLN A 498 12.56 -9.73 -9.04
N TYR A 499 11.73 -10.35 -9.87
CA TYR A 499 10.27 -10.22 -9.86
C TYR A 499 9.59 -11.57 -10.10
N GLN A 500 8.31 -11.67 -9.76
CA GLN A 500 7.50 -12.86 -10.01
C GLN A 500 6.72 -12.71 -11.32
N ALA A 501 6.94 -13.63 -12.27
CA ALA A 501 6.23 -13.69 -13.55
C ALA A 501 5.25 -14.87 -13.57
N TRP A 502 4.09 -14.73 -14.23
CA TRP A 502 3.15 -15.84 -14.38
C TRP A 502 3.59 -16.81 -15.50
N ASP A 503 3.66 -18.10 -15.19
CA ASP A 503 3.85 -19.16 -16.19
C ASP A 503 2.55 -19.97 -16.36
N ALA A 504 1.83 -19.65 -17.44
CA ALA A 504 0.59 -20.31 -17.83
C ALA A 504 0.74 -21.82 -18.09
N THR A 505 1.94 -22.31 -18.44
CA THR A 505 2.18 -23.74 -18.68
C THR A 505 2.26 -24.54 -17.38
N GLN A 506 2.59 -23.87 -16.27
CA GLN A 506 2.77 -24.46 -14.95
C GLN A 506 1.67 -24.05 -13.95
N GLY A 507 0.81 -23.09 -14.29
CA GLY A 507 -0.24 -22.58 -13.41
C GLY A 507 0.28 -21.86 -12.17
N ARG A 508 1.49 -21.28 -12.22
CA ARG A 508 2.15 -20.67 -11.06
C ARG A 508 3.04 -19.48 -11.41
N LEU A 509 3.35 -18.70 -10.37
CA LEU A 509 4.41 -17.70 -10.44
C LEU A 509 5.80 -18.37 -10.49
N VAL A 510 6.70 -17.79 -11.29
CA VAL A 510 8.11 -18.15 -11.40
C VAL A 510 8.98 -16.89 -11.31
N THR A 511 10.06 -16.98 -10.55
CA THR A 511 10.95 -15.83 -10.31
C THR A 511 11.86 -15.58 -11.52
N LYS A 512 12.00 -14.31 -11.93
CA LYS A 512 12.83 -13.86 -13.06
C LYS A 512 13.60 -12.59 -12.68
N ASP A 513 14.77 -12.38 -13.27
CA ASP A 513 15.56 -11.15 -13.07
C ASP A 513 14.94 -9.98 -13.85
N TYR A 514 15.00 -8.76 -13.29
CA TYR A 514 14.57 -7.57 -14.03
C TYR A 514 15.53 -7.25 -15.20
N PRO A 515 15.02 -6.96 -16.42
CA PRO A 515 15.87 -6.55 -17.54
C PRO A 515 16.48 -5.17 -17.30
N THR A 516 17.58 -4.88 -17.98
CA THR A 516 18.40 -3.66 -17.77
C THR A 516 17.64 -2.35 -17.93
N TYR A 517 16.64 -2.29 -18.82
CA TYR A 517 15.79 -1.10 -18.96
C TYR A 517 14.84 -0.91 -17.75
N ALA A 518 14.35 -1.99 -17.13
CA ALA A 518 13.53 -1.91 -15.93
C ALA A 518 14.36 -1.44 -14.72
N LEU A 519 15.60 -1.94 -14.60
CA LEU A 519 16.57 -1.43 -13.62
C LEU A 519 16.87 0.07 -13.82
N ALA A 520 16.97 0.52 -15.07
CA ALA A 520 17.13 1.95 -15.38
C ALA A 520 15.88 2.78 -15.00
N VAL A 521 14.66 2.26 -15.21
CA VAL A 521 13.43 2.91 -14.74
C VAL A 521 13.36 2.98 -13.21
N ILE A 522 13.72 1.91 -12.49
CA ILE A 522 13.83 1.90 -11.02
C ILE A 522 14.79 3.01 -10.55
N GLY A 523 15.98 3.08 -11.15
CA GLY A 523 16.97 4.14 -10.85
C GLY A 523 16.44 5.55 -11.14
N LEU A 524 15.71 5.75 -12.24
CA LEU A 524 15.11 7.04 -12.59
C LEU A 524 13.96 7.44 -11.66
N LEU A 525 13.11 6.50 -11.23
CA LEU A 525 12.03 6.77 -10.26
C LEU A 525 12.60 7.26 -8.92
N VAL A 526 13.58 6.54 -8.37
CA VAL A 526 14.30 6.93 -7.14
C VAL A 526 15.03 8.27 -7.33
N ALA A 527 15.77 8.45 -8.43
CA ALA A 527 16.52 9.69 -8.67
C ALA A 527 15.59 10.91 -8.84
N SER A 528 14.47 10.76 -9.54
CA SER A 528 13.55 11.87 -9.86
C SER A 528 12.92 12.51 -8.61
N SER A 529 12.74 11.75 -7.53
CA SER A 529 12.24 12.23 -6.25
C SER A 529 13.38 12.66 -5.32
N THR A 530 14.37 11.80 -5.10
CA THR A 530 15.48 12.06 -4.16
C THR A 530 16.35 13.25 -4.57
N MET A 531 16.59 13.46 -5.87
CA MET A 531 17.43 14.56 -6.36
C MET A 531 16.75 15.93 -6.29
N CYS A 532 15.44 16.02 -6.08
CA CYS A 532 14.75 17.31 -5.88
C CYS A 532 15.32 18.10 -4.71
N ILE A 533 15.75 17.41 -3.64
CA ILE A 533 16.34 18.03 -2.44
C ILE A 533 17.65 18.77 -2.78
N PRO A 534 18.73 18.11 -3.27
CA PRO A 534 19.98 18.79 -3.62
C PRO A 534 19.85 19.75 -4.82
N LEU A 535 19.04 19.43 -5.84
CA LEU A 535 18.92 20.28 -7.04
C LEU A 535 18.26 21.62 -6.74
N VAL A 536 17.20 21.66 -5.92
CA VAL A 536 16.56 22.93 -5.52
C VAL A 536 17.46 23.71 -4.57
N ALA A 537 18.22 23.05 -3.68
CA ALA A 537 19.21 23.74 -2.84
C ALA A 537 20.33 24.38 -3.68
N LEU A 538 20.87 23.66 -4.67
CA LEU A 538 21.90 24.16 -5.59
C LEU A 538 21.37 25.30 -6.48
N GLY A 539 20.18 25.14 -7.06
CA GLY A 539 19.53 26.20 -7.83
C GLY A 539 19.33 27.47 -7.00
N THR A 540 18.82 27.34 -5.77
CA THR A 540 18.66 28.45 -4.82
C THR A 540 19.99 29.13 -4.51
N TYR A 541 21.07 28.37 -4.29
CA TYR A 541 22.41 28.90 -4.07
C TYR A 541 22.93 29.72 -5.26
N ILE A 542 22.76 29.20 -6.48
CA ILE A 542 23.17 29.86 -7.72
C ILE A 542 22.36 31.15 -7.92
N THR A 543 21.04 31.13 -7.77
CA THR A 543 20.19 32.33 -7.89
C THR A 543 20.58 33.42 -6.89
N GLN A 544 20.82 33.07 -5.62
CA GLN A 544 21.27 34.04 -4.61
C GLN A 544 22.68 34.58 -4.90
N ARG A 545 23.59 33.76 -5.47
CA ARG A 545 24.92 34.20 -5.92
C ARG A 545 24.83 35.17 -7.09
N LEU A 546 23.98 34.90 -8.08
CA LEU A 546 23.77 35.78 -9.23
C LEU A 546 23.15 37.12 -8.82
N GLN A 547 22.14 37.11 -7.94
CA GLN A 547 21.54 38.34 -7.39
C GLN A 547 22.55 39.19 -6.60
N LYS A 548 23.47 38.56 -5.84
CA LYS A 548 24.57 39.25 -5.16
C LYS A 548 25.68 39.73 -6.10
N GLY A 549 25.86 39.09 -7.26
CA GLY A 549 26.76 39.57 -8.31
C GLY A 549 26.20 40.80 -9.04
N ALA A 550 24.91 40.79 -9.34
CA ALA A 550 24.20 41.88 -10.03
C ALA A 550 23.94 43.14 -9.17
N SER A 551 24.42 43.16 -7.92
CA SER A 551 24.22 44.27 -6.96
C SER A 551 25.52 44.97 -6.53
N PHE A 552 26.63 44.72 -7.22
CA PHE A 552 27.78 45.64 -7.20
C PHE A 552 27.61 46.73 -8.30
N PRO A 553 28.12 47.97 -8.08
CA PRO A 553 27.55 49.14 -8.75
C PRO A 553 27.97 49.31 -10.21
N LEU A 554 27.11 49.97 -11.00
CA LEU A 554 27.62 50.91 -12.00
C LEU A 554 28.31 52.06 -11.24
N ALA A 555 29.53 52.38 -11.65
CA ALA A 555 30.32 53.52 -11.18
C ALA A 555 30.30 54.66 -12.21
#